data_AF-A0A178EBV8-F1
#
_entry.id   AF-A0A178EBV8-F1
#
_cell.length_a   1.000
_cell.length_b   1.000
_cell.length_c   1.000
_cell.angle_alpha   90.00
_cell.angle_beta   90.00
_cell.angle_gamma   90.00
#
_symmetry.space_group_name_H-M   'P 1'
#
loop_
_entity.id
_entity.type
_entity.pdbx_description
1 polymer ?
#
loop_
_entity_poly.entity_id
_entity_poly.type
_entity_poly.pdbx_seq_one_letter_code
_entity_poly.pdbx_strand_id
1 'polypeptide(L)'
;MLPNFNTSQHLLPHVDQTFYQRPSRIVGLYCLEGQSINTFVSCPAVLNTMREEHPDLVDSLFNTPMTFGRAAHMYSPAQYQGATHPAIIPTPALPGQVYRFCWHPHFVGSLLSSFSNYSIARLAHQKFQEVMDRDTHQLRITFKPGDMYLFDNFLILHGREKVLEVPRTSVGQSVPEQTVLDGWRELLTLNLMGVMEERWLTHMPLVQLYELNKMVHG
;
A
#
# COMPACT_ATOMS: atom_id res chain seq x y z
N MET A 1 2.98 21.96 -0.42
CA MET A 1 2.65 21.30 -1.70
C MET A 1 1.30 20.65 -1.50
N LEU A 2 0.26 21.04 -2.25
CA LEU A 2 -1.04 20.39 -2.16
C LEU A 2 -0.91 18.96 -2.70
N PRO A 3 -1.67 17.98 -2.21
CA PRO A 3 -1.54 16.62 -2.69
C PRO A 3 -1.97 16.53 -4.17
N ASN A 4 -1.07 16.01 -5.01
CA ASN A 4 -1.17 16.07 -6.47
C ASN A 4 -2.25 15.15 -7.09
N PHE A 5 -3.09 14.50 -6.28
CA PHE A 5 -4.09 13.55 -6.79
C PHE A 5 -5.13 14.22 -7.72
N ASN A 6 -5.54 15.45 -7.42
CA ASN A 6 -6.53 16.23 -8.18
C ASN A 6 -5.92 17.27 -9.14
N THR A 7 -4.64 17.12 -9.50
CA THR A 7 -3.97 18.01 -10.46
C THR A 7 -3.45 17.19 -11.64
N SER A 8 -2.93 17.85 -12.68
CA SER A 8 -2.19 17.18 -13.76
C SER A 8 -0.72 16.92 -13.40
N GLN A 9 -0.28 17.32 -12.19
CA GLN A 9 1.10 17.19 -11.77
C GLN A 9 1.47 15.74 -11.49
N HIS A 10 2.78 15.49 -11.51
CA HIS A 10 3.37 14.21 -11.14
C HIS A 10 2.94 13.80 -9.72
N LEU A 11 2.47 12.57 -9.59
CA LEU A 11 2.12 11.96 -8.32
C LEU A 11 3.10 10.82 -8.05
N LEU A 12 4.07 11.11 -7.19
CA LEU A 12 5.08 10.12 -6.76
C LEU A 12 4.42 8.82 -6.25
N PRO A 13 5.09 7.67 -6.42
CA PRO A 13 4.66 6.41 -5.85
C PRO A 13 4.31 6.54 -4.35
N HIS A 14 3.12 6.08 -3.96
CA HIS A 14 2.62 6.16 -2.59
C HIS A 14 1.63 5.03 -2.28
N VAL A 15 1.40 4.83 -1.00
CA VAL A 15 0.30 4.06 -0.42
C VAL A 15 -0.80 5.04 -0.08
N ASP A 16 -2.02 4.74 -0.51
CA ASP A 16 -3.17 5.56 -0.21
C ASP A 16 -3.49 5.52 1.29
N GLN A 17 -4.06 6.61 1.80
CA GLN A 17 -4.67 6.65 3.13
C GLN A 17 -3.72 6.39 4.33
N THR A 18 -2.42 6.61 4.19
CA THR A 18 -1.44 6.42 5.29
C THR A 18 -1.70 7.25 6.56
N PHE A 19 -2.53 8.28 6.46
CA PHE A 19 -3.02 9.09 7.58
C PHE A 19 -4.16 8.45 8.38
N TYR A 20 -4.69 7.28 7.96
CA TYR A 20 -5.58 6.45 8.76
C TYR A 20 -4.80 5.43 9.59
N GLN A 21 -5.26 5.16 10.81
CA GLN A 21 -4.70 4.09 11.65
C GLN A 21 -4.88 2.70 11.00
N ARG A 22 -6.02 2.54 10.31
CA ARG A 22 -6.42 1.32 9.58
C ARG A 22 -6.77 1.69 8.13
N PRO A 23 -5.78 1.87 7.25
CA PRO A 23 -6.02 2.16 5.84
C PRO A 23 -6.66 0.96 5.14
N SER A 24 -7.32 1.22 4.02
CA SER A 24 -7.86 0.16 3.15
C SER A 24 -6.75 -0.67 2.51
N ARG A 25 -7.04 -1.95 2.30
CA ARG A 25 -6.08 -2.92 1.75
C ARG A 25 -6.13 -3.00 0.23
N ILE A 26 -7.31 -3.13 -0.36
CA ILE A 26 -7.44 -3.15 -1.82
C ILE A 26 -7.90 -1.78 -2.29
N VAL A 27 -7.24 -1.25 -3.31
CA VAL A 27 -7.68 -0.04 -4.00
C VAL A 27 -8.02 -0.41 -5.44
N GLY A 28 -9.18 0.07 -5.88
CA GLY A 28 -9.63 -0.03 -7.26
C GLY A 28 -9.70 1.36 -7.89
N LEU A 29 -9.18 1.49 -9.10
CA LEU A 29 -9.24 2.73 -9.89
C LEU A 29 -9.74 2.42 -11.29
N TYR A 30 -10.84 3.05 -11.68
CA TYR A 30 -11.47 2.91 -13.01
C TYR A 30 -11.37 4.22 -13.79
N CYS A 31 -10.97 4.16 -15.06
CA CYS A 31 -10.85 5.34 -15.92
C CYS A 31 -12.16 5.58 -16.68
N LEU A 32 -12.76 6.77 -16.50
CA LEU A 32 -13.96 7.20 -17.22
C LEU A 32 -13.62 7.92 -18.52
N GLU A 33 -12.66 8.83 -18.49
CA GLU A 33 -12.25 9.65 -19.63
C GLU A 33 -10.80 10.13 -19.48
N GLY A 34 -10.21 10.56 -20.59
CA GLY A 34 -8.81 11.00 -20.67
C GLY A 34 -7.82 9.85 -20.51
N GLN A 35 -6.53 10.18 -20.51
CA GLN A 35 -5.46 9.19 -20.45
C GLN A 35 -4.32 9.66 -19.55
N SER A 36 -3.61 8.72 -18.92
CA SER A 36 -2.40 8.99 -18.14
C SER A 36 -1.41 7.85 -18.21
N ILE A 37 -0.15 8.14 -17.90
CA ILE A 37 0.82 7.10 -17.55
C ILE A 37 0.83 6.96 -16.03
N ASN A 38 0.33 5.84 -15.54
CA ASN A 38 0.36 5.48 -14.13
C ASN A 38 1.60 4.63 -13.85
N THR A 39 2.11 4.73 -12.62
CA THR A 39 3.25 3.96 -12.14
C THR A 39 2.82 3.01 -11.03
N PHE A 40 3.43 1.83 -10.99
CA PHE A 40 3.26 0.85 -9.91
C PHE A 40 4.63 0.34 -9.48
N VAL A 41 4.82 0.18 -8.17
CA VAL A 41 6.08 -0.25 -7.57
C VAL A 41 5.80 -1.35 -6.55
N SER A 42 6.48 -2.48 -6.71
CA SER A 42 6.43 -3.59 -5.74
C SER A 42 7.29 -3.27 -4.53
N CYS A 43 6.66 -3.04 -3.37
CA CYS A 43 7.40 -2.75 -2.14
C CYS A 43 8.31 -3.91 -1.69
N PRO A 44 7.89 -5.19 -1.79
CA PRO A 44 8.78 -6.30 -1.49
C PRO A 44 10.05 -6.30 -2.35
N ALA A 45 9.93 -5.98 -3.65
CA ALA A 45 11.09 -5.89 -4.53
C ALA A 45 12.04 -4.76 -4.11
N VAL A 46 11.48 -3.57 -3.81
CA VAL A 46 12.26 -2.44 -3.28
C VAL A 46 12.97 -2.81 -1.98
N LEU A 47 12.28 -3.48 -1.06
CA LEU A 47 12.87 -3.90 0.21
C LEU A 47 13.99 -4.94 0.01
N ASN A 48 13.86 -5.85 -0.95
CA ASN A 48 14.93 -6.79 -1.28
C ASN A 48 16.17 -6.05 -1.80
N THR A 49 15.99 -5.11 -2.73
CA THR A 49 17.08 -4.24 -3.20
C THR A 49 17.71 -3.44 -2.05
N MET A 50 16.91 -2.92 -1.12
CA MET A 50 17.44 -2.24 0.08
C MET A 50 18.24 -3.19 0.97
N ARG A 51 17.82 -4.45 1.13
CA ARG A 51 18.57 -5.46 1.91
C ARG A 51 19.90 -5.83 1.24
N GLU A 52 19.94 -5.83 -0.09
CA GLU A 52 21.15 -6.16 -0.86
C GLU A 52 22.14 -4.98 -0.91
N GLU A 53 21.67 -3.77 -1.21
CA GLU A 53 22.53 -2.60 -1.43
C GLU A 53 22.82 -1.81 -0.14
N HIS A 54 21.87 -1.80 0.80
CA HIS A 54 21.87 -0.93 1.97
C HIS A 54 21.37 -1.64 3.25
N PRO A 55 21.90 -2.83 3.60
CA PRO A 55 21.40 -3.64 4.72
C PRO A 55 21.33 -2.86 6.05
N ASP A 56 22.35 -2.03 6.32
CA ASP A 56 22.46 -1.23 7.55
C ASP A 56 21.35 -0.17 7.71
N LEU A 57 20.65 0.19 6.62
CA LEU A 57 19.60 1.19 6.61
C LEU A 57 18.20 0.58 6.83
N VAL A 58 18.05 -0.74 6.60
CA VAL A 58 16.75 -1.41 6.60
C VAL A 58 16.06 -1.29 7.95
N ASP A 59 16.79 -1.46 9.05
CA ASP A 59 16.22 -1.38 10.41
C ASP A 59 15.57 -0.03 10.70
N SER A 60 16.07 1.05 10.11
CA SER A 60 15.46 2.37 10.29
C SER A 60 14.07 2.47 9.67
N LEU A 61 13.80 1.73 8.60
CA LEU A 61 12.48 1.71 7.94
C LEU A 61 11.42 1.00 8.76
N PHE A 62 11.82 0.04 9.60
CA PHE A 62 10.93 -0.67 10.52
C PHE A 62 10.73 0.07 11.84
N ASN A 63 11.74 0.80 12.30
CA ASN A 63 11.79 1.28 13.68
C ASN A 63 11.68 2.80 13.83
N THR A 64 11.86 3.59 12.77
CA THR A 64 11.75 5.06 12.85
C THR A 64 10.38 5.50 12.34
N PRO A 65 9.45 5.95 13.20
CA PRO A 65 8.13 6.38 12.76
C PRO A 65 8.18 7.70 11.99
N MET A 66 7.25 7.88 11.08
CA MET A 66 6.92 9.14 10.44
C MET A 66 5.50 9.56 10.85
N THR A 67 5.27 10.86 10.96
CA THR A 67 3.91 11.39 11.08
C THR A 67 3.28 11.57 9.69
N PHE A 68 1.98 11.30 9.60
CA PHE A 68 1.16 11.56 8.43
C PHE A 68 -0.03 12.41 8.85
N GLY A 69 -0.44 13.37 8.02
CA GLY A 69 -1.55 14.25 8.37
C GLY A 69 -2.27 14.84 7.17
N ARG A 70 -3.59 15.01 7.31
CA ARG A 70 -4.43 15.68 6.33
C ARG A 70 -5.61 16.40 7.01
N ALA A 71 -5.98 17.56 6.46
CA ALA A 71 -7.28 18.18 6.69
C ALA A 71 -8.23 17.87 5.51
N ALA A 72 -9.36 17.25 5.79
CA ALA A 72 -10.41 16.92 4.82
C ALA A 72 -11.51 17.99 4.87
N HIS A 73 -11.33 19.06 4.09
CA HIS A 73 -12.26 20.19 4.00
C HIS A 73 -13.60 19.89 3.28
N MET A 74 -13.77 18.67 2.77
CA MET A 74 -15.01 18.21 2.14
C MET A 74 -16.13 17.87 3.14
N TYR A 75 -15.82 17.83 4.44
CA TYR A 75 -16.78 17.62 5.53
C TYR A 75 -17.05 18.93 6.30
N SER A 76 -18.19 19.00 6.98
CA SER A 76 -18.55 20.10 7.89
C SER A 76 -18.88 19.55 9.29
N PRO A 77 -18.04 19.81 10.32
CA PRO A 77 -16.75 20.51 10.25
C PRO A 77 -15.69 19.71 9.48
N ALA A 78 -14.61 20.39 9.07
CA ALA A 78 -13.47 19.73 8.43
C ALA A 78 -12.91 18.64 9.35
N GLN A 79 -12.65 17.46 8.79
CA GLN A 79 -12.08 16.35 9.54
C GLN A 79 -10.56 16.40 9.49
N TYR A 80 -9.92 16.32 10.66
CA TYR A 80 -8.46 16.25 10.79
C TYR A 80 -8.07 14.80 11.06
N GLN A 81 -7.18 14.28 10.22
CA GLN A 81 -6.74 12.90 10.28
C GLN A 81 -5.23 12.89 10.40
N GLY A 82 -4.73 11.97 11.23
CA GLY A 82 -3.30 11.78 11.39
C GLY A 82 -2.98 10.41 11.93
N ALA A 83 -1.81 9.94 11.54
CA ALA A 83 -1.27 8.67 11.99
C ALA A 83 0.24 8.78 12.16
N THR A 84 0.80 7.86 12.94
CA THR A 84 2.25 7.76 13.13
C THR A 84 2.65 6.32 12.94
N HIS A 85 3.43 6.05 11.90
CA HIS A 85 3.82 4.70 11.52
C HIS A 85 5.27 4.71 10.99
N PRO A 86 6.06 3.66 11.25
CA PRO A 86 7.28 3.43 10.47
C PRO A 86 6.95 3.19 9.00
N ALA A 87 7.93 3.31 8.11
CA ALA A 87 7.74 3.06 6.68
C ALA A 87 7.27 1.61 6.41
N ILE A 88 7.66 0.67 7.29
CA ILE A 88 7.33 -0.75 7.18
C ILE A 88 6.79 -1.24 8.52
N ILE A 89 5.60 -1.83 8.50
CA ILE A 89 5.01 -2.50 9.66
C ILE A 89 5.22 -4.01 9.50
N PRO A 90 5.86 -4.68 10.47
CA PRO A 90 6.04 -6.12 10.44
C PRO A 90 4.75 -6.85 10.82
N THR A 91 4.65 -8.11 10.41
CA THR A 91 3.60 -9.02 10.87
C THR A 91 3.71 -9.23 12.38
N PRO A 92 2.61 -9.09 13.15
CA PRO A 92 2.62 -9.37 14.59
C PRO A 92 3.22 -10.74 14.88
N ALA A 93 4.11 -10.80 15.88
CA ALA A 93 4.84 -12.00 16.30
C ALA A 93 5.76 -12.67 15.26
N LEU A 94 5.93 -12.08 14.06
CA LEU A 94 6.85 -12.57 13.01
C LEU A 94 7.79 -11.44 12.57
N PRO A 95 8.81 -11.09 13.39
CA PRO A 95 9.80 -10.07 13.04
C PRO A 95 10.48 -10.41 11.71
N GLY A 96 10.49 -9.46 10.77
CA GLY A 96 11.10 -9.62 9.45
C GLY A 96 10.13 -9.99 8.32
N GLN A 97 8.93 -10.49 8.64
CA GLN A 97 7.86 -10.58 7.66
C GLN A 97 7.12 -9.25 7.59
N VAL A 98 6.95 -8.72 6.38
CA VAL A 98 6.25 -7.45 6.18
C VAL A 98 4.74 -7.70 6.17
N TYR A 99 4.02 -6.91 6.96
CA TYR A 99 2.57 -6.87 6.95
C TYR A 99 2.04 -5.75 6.05
N ARG A 100 2.56 -4.53 6.20
CA ARG A 100 2.21 -3.41 5.31
C ARG A 100 3.31 -2.37 5.20
N PHE A 101 3.35 -1.69 4.07
CA PHE A 101 4.13 -0.47 3.88
C PHE A 101 3.28 0.76 4.17
N CYS A 102 3.89 1.81 4.73
CA CYS A 102 3.26 3.07 5.07
C CYS A 102 4.11 4.21 4.50
N TRP A 103 3.89 4.54 3.23
CA TRP A 103 4.69 5.52 2.51
C TRP A 103 3.82 6.50 1.72
N HIS A 104 3.94 7.79 2.00
CA HIS A 104 3.26 8.82 1.20
C HIS A 104 4.04 10.14 1.22
N PRO A 105 4.88 10.42 0.20
CA PRO A 105 5.81 11.55 0.24
C PRO A 105 5.09 12.92 0.24
N HIS A 106 3.85 13.00 -0.25
CA HIS A 106 3.06 14.24 -0.20
C HIS A 106 2.36 14.52 1.14
N PHE A 107 2.25 13.53 2.03
CA PHE A 107 1.56 13.66 3.33
C PHE A 107 2.46 13.37 4.52
N VAL A 108 3.73 13.04 4.28
CA VAL A 108 4.71 12.83 5.34
C VAL A 108 4.99 14.16 6.03
N GLY A 109 4.96 14.14 7.36
CA GLY A 109 5.36 15.22 8.23
C GLY A 109 6.78 15.00 8.74
N SER A 110 6.91 14.83 10.06
CA SER A 110 8.19 14.71 10.74
C SER A 110 8.63 13.24 10.85
N LEU A 111 9.93 13.01 10.67
CA LEU A 111 10.58 11.75 11.00
C LEU A 111 10.91 11.74 12.50
N LEU A 112 10.32 10.83 13.26
CA LEU A 112 10.42 10.75 14.71
C LEU A 112 11.63 9.91 15.11
N SER A 113 12.83 10.48 14.96
CA SER A 113 14.09 9.86 15.36
C SER A 113 14.74 10.62 16.52
N SER A 114 15.59 9.94 17.29
CA SER A 114 16.49 10.62 18.22
C SER A 114 17.50 11.46 17.44
N PHE A 115 18.07 12.49 18.08
CA PHE A 115 19.08 13.33 17.44
C PHE A 115 20.28 12.53 16.90
N SER A 116 20.74 11.52 17.67
CA SER A 116 21.86 10.67 17.28
C SER A 116 21.56 9.79 16.06
N ASN A 117 20.31 9.37 15.87
CA ASN A 117 19.91 8.42 14.83
C ASN A 117 19.27 9.11 13.62
N TYR A 118 19.07 10.43 13.67
CA TYR A 118 18.36 11.16 12.62
C TYR A 118 19.04 11.06 11.25
N SER A 119 20.37 11.14 11.20
CA SER A 119 21.13 11.05 9.93
C SER A 119 20.93 9.71 9.24
N ILE A 120 21.03 8.61 9.98
CA ILE A 120 20.83 7.24 9.48
C ILE A 120 19.38 7.05 9.06
N ALA A 121 18.42 7.45 9.90
CA ALA A 121 17.01 7.28 9.59
C ALA A 121 16.59 8.08 8.35
N ARG A 122 17.06 9.34 8.24
CA ARG A 122 16.82 10.17 7.05
C ARG A 122 17.43 9.53 5.80
N LEU A 123 18.67 9.05 5.89
CA LEU A 123 19.35 8.40 4.77
C LEU A 123 18.59 7.13 4.32
N ALA A 124 18.09 6.32 5.25
CA ALA A 124 17.28 5.15 4.95
C ALA A 124 16.02 5.52 4.14
N HIS A 125 15.29 6.55 4.57
CA HIS A 125 14.09 7.03 3.89
C HIS A 125 14.40 7.62 2.50
N GLN A 126 15.53 8.34 2.36
CA GLN A 126 15.99 8.86 1.07
C GLN A 126 16.33 7.72 0.10
N LYS A 127 17.08 6.71 0.55
CA LYS A 127 17.43 5.56 -0.27
C LYS A 127 16.23 4.71 -0.63
N PHE A 128 15.28 4.56 0.28
CA PHE A 128 14.03 3.87 -0.01
C PHE A 128 13.25 4.55 -1.14
N GLN A 129 13.07 5.88 -1.09
CA GLN A 129 12.44 6.65 -2.17
C GLN A 129 13.24 6.58 -3.48
N GLU A 130 14.58 6.66 -3.42
CA GLU A 130 15.45 6.58 -4.58
C GLU A 130 15.29 5.23 -5.29
N VAL A 131 15.30 4.11 -4.56
CA VAL A 131 15.13 2.76 -5.13
C VAL A 131 13.75 2.63 -5.79
N MET A 132 12.69 3.14 -5.15
CA MET A 132 11.33 3.16 -5.74
C MET A 132 11.24 3.97 -7.03
N ASP A 133 12.10 4.97 -7.20
CA ASP A 133 12.07 5.85 -8.36
C ASP A 133 12.84 5.29 -9.57
N ARG A 134 13.59 4.20 -9.38
CA ARG A 134 14.37 3.57 -10.45
C ARG A 134 13.45 2.93 -11.51
N ASP A 135 13.85 3.04 -12.77
CA ASP A 135 13.17 2.38 -13.89
C ASP A 135 13.07 0.86 -13.73
N THR A 136 14.01 0.25 -13.01
CA THR A 136 14.01 -1.19 -12.70
C THR A 136 12.90 -1.61 -11.74
N HIS A 137 12.28 -0.66 -11.02
CA HIS A 137 11.25 -0.90 -10.01
C HIS A 137 9.89 -0.29 -10.35
N GLN A 138 9.81 0.53 -11.42
CA GLN A 138 8.58 1.15 -11.88
C GLN A 138 7.97 0.41 -13.06
N LEU A 139 6.80 -0.17 -12.85
CA LEU A 139 5.91 -0.57 -13.93
C LEU A 139 5.10 0.64 -14.39
N ARG A 140 5.28 1.05 -15.65
CA ARG A 140 4.55 2.14 -16.29
C ARG A 140 3.46 1.60 -17.20
N ILE A 141 2.23 2.04 -16.99
CA ILE A 141 1.08 1.60 -17.78
C ILE A 141 0.27 2.81 -18.24
N THR A 142 -0.07 2.82 -19.53
CA THR A 142 -1.06 3.77 -20.06
C THR A 142 -2.45 3.38 -19.56
N PHE A 143 -3.04 4.24 -18.74
CA PHE A 143 -4.39 4.12 -18.23
C PHE A 143 -5.34 4.93 -19.10
N LYS A 144 -6.29 4.25 -19.75
CA LYS A 144 -7.23 4.83 -20.70
C LYS A 144 -8.67 4.46 -20.36
N PRO A 145 -9.69 5.09 -20.97
CA PRO A 145 -11.09 4.85 -20.63
C PRO A 145 -11.47 3.38 -20.75
N GLY A 146 -12.17 2.87 -19.74
CA GLY A 146 -12.55 1.46 -19.63
C GLY A 146 -11.55 0.58 -18.88
N ASP A 147 -10.32 1.03 -18.66
CA ASP A 147 -9.36 0.30 -17.84
C ASP A 147 -9.74 0.35 -16.35
N MET A 148 -9.49 -0.75 -15.65
CA MET A 148 -9.56 -0.85 -14.19
C MET A 148 -8.30 -1.49 -13.64
N TYR A 149 -7.74 -0.90 -12.58
CA TYR A 149 -6.71 -1.54 -11.77
C TYR A 149 -7.28 -1.92 -10.42
N LEU A 150 -6.86 -3.09 -9.93
CA LEU A 150 -7.06 -3.54 -8.55
C LEU A 150 -5.68 -3.92 -8.01
N PHE A 151 -5.30 -3.39 -6.85
CA PHE A 151 -4.00 -3.67 -6.26
C PHE A 151 -4.05 -3.69 -4.73
N ASP A 152 -3.11 -4.43 -4.13
CA ASP A 152 -2.91 -4.45 -2.69
C ASP A 152 -2.11 -3.20 -2.27
N ASN A 153 -2.84 -2.22 -1.75
CA ASN A 153 -2.33 -0.96 -1.23
C ASN A 153 -1.36 -1.14 -0.05
N PHE A 154 -1.29 -2.32 0.58
CA PHE A 154 -0.28 -2.59 1.60
C PHE A 154 1.09 -2.94 1.00
N LEU A 155 1.14 -3.40 -0.25
CA LEU A 155 2.33 -3.98 -0.86
C LEU A 155 2.72 -3.35 -2.20
N ILE A 156 1.84 -2.58 -2.82
CA ILE A 156 2.05 -1.92 -4.09
C ILE A 156 1.90 -0.41 -3.88
N LEU A 157 3.01 0.33 -4.09
CA LEU A 157 2.92 1.77 -4.26
C LEU A 157 2.40 2.06 -5.67
N HIS A 158 1.61 3.10 -5.79
CA HIS A 158 1.09 3.56 -7.07
C HIS A 158 1.27 5.06 -7.22
N GLY A 159 1.29 5.53 -8.46
CA GLY A 159 1.52 6.93 -8.79
C GLY A 159 1.04 7.27 -10.19
N ARG A 160 1.36 8.50 -10.61
CA ARG A 160 1.05 9.01 -11.94
C ARG A 160 2.22 9.83 -12.44
N GLU A 161 2.84 9.33 -13.50
CA GLU A 161 3.94 10.02 -14.14
C GLU A 161 3.46 11.30 -14.83
N LYS A 162 2.46 11.17 -15.70
CA LYS A 162 1.91 12.28 -16.49
C LYS A 162 0.45 12.05 -16.90
N VAL A 163 -0.29 13.14 -17.05
CA VAL A 163 -1.60 13.16 -17.72
C VAL A 163 -1.37 13.44 -19.20
N LEU A 164 -1.95 12.63 -20.07
CA LEU A 164 -1.80 12.73 -21.53
C LEU A 164 -2.93 13.53 -22.17
N GLU A 165 -4.13 13.47 -21.59
CA GLU A 165 -5.35 14.10 -22.11
C GLU A 165 -6.20 14.67 -20.96
N VAL A 166 -6.80 15.84 -21.17
CA VAL A 166 -7.66 16.55 -20.20
C VAL A 166 -9.00 16.87 -20.87
N PRO A 167 -10.16 16.63 -20.21
CA PRO A 167 -10.30 16.16 -18.83
C PRO A 167 -9.84 14.71 -18.64
N ARG A 168 -9.34 14.42 -17.43
CA ARG A 168 -9.04 13.05 -16.98
C ARG A 168 -9.86 12.79 -15.74
N THR A 169 -10.82 11.89 -15.86
CA THR A 169 -11.68 11.50 -14.73
C THR A 169 -11.48 10.02 -14.45
N SER A 170 -11.18 9.71 -13.18
CA SER A 170 -11.07 8.34 -12.68
C SER A 170 -11.84 8.20 -11.38
N VAL A 171 -12.54 7.08 -11.22
CA VAL A 171 -13.28 6.76 -10.00
C VAL A 171 -12.47 5.75 -9.20
N GLY A 172 -12.10 6.15 -7.98
CA GLY A 172 -11.41 5.30 -7.03
C GLY A 172 -12.36 4.78 -5.95
N GLN A 173 -12.22 3.52 -5.57
CA GLN A 173 -12.84 2.93 -4.39
C GLN A 173 -11.83 2.07 -3.65
N SER A 174 -12.05 1.88 -2.35
CA SER A 174 -11.13 1.11 -1.51
C SER A 174 -11.88 0.15 -0.62
N VAL A 175 -11.32 -1.03 -0.39
CA VAL A 175 -11.92 -2.09 0.42
C VAL A 175 -11.07 -2.32 1.67
N PRO A 176 -11.65 -2.29 2.88
CA PRO A 176 -10.94 -2.61 4.12
C PRO A 176 -10.42 -4.05 4.12
N GLU A 177 -9.32 -4.28 4.84
CA GLU A 177 -8.72 -5.61 4.97
C GLU A 177 -9.72 -6.68 5.42
N GLN A 178 -10.56 -6.38 6.42
CA GLN A 178 -11.52 -7.34 6.96
C GLN A 178 -12.43 -7.91 5.86
N THR A 179 -12.99 -7.04 5.02
CA THR A 179 -13.88 -7.46 3.91
C THR A 179 -13.14 -8.33 2.88
N VAL A 180 -11.86 -8.04 2.61
CA VAL A 180 -11.03 -8.84 1.70
C VAL A 180 -10.80 -10.24 2.29
N LEU A 181 -10.48 -10.31 3.59
CA LEU A 181 -10.23 -11.58 4.27
C LEU A 181 -11.50 -12.42 4.43
N ASP A 182 -12.65 -11.79 4.67
CA ASP A 182 -13.94 -12.46 4.76
C ASP A 182 -14.36 -13.05 3.41
N GLY A 183 -14.24 -12.29 2.33
CA GLY A 183 -14.50 -12.81 0.98
C GLY A 183 -13.55 -13.94 0.58
N TRP A 184 -12.28 -13.85 0.96
CA TRP A 184 -11.32 -14.94 0.74
C TRP A 184 -11.66 -16.19 1.55
N ARG A 185 -12.05 -16.03 2.83
CA ARG A 185 -12.52 -17.13 3.68
C ARG A 185 -13.74 -17.80 3.09
N GLU A 186 -14.71 -17.03 2.62
CA GLU A 186 -15.93 -17.56 1.98
C GLU A 186 -15.56 -18.44 0.78
N LEU A 187 -14.70 -17.94 -0.12
CA LEU A 187 -14.24 -18.72 -1.27
C LEU A 187 -13.54 -20.03 -0.87
N LEU A 188 -12.63 -19.98 0.09
CA LEU A 188 -11.95 -21.17 0.59
C LEU A 188 -12.92 -22.15 1.25
N THR A 189 -13.92 -21.65 1.95
CA THR A 189 -14.96 -22.48 2.60
C THR A 189 -15.77 -23.20 1.52
N LEU A 190 -16.25 -22.50 0.50
CA LEU A 190 -16.98 -23.07 -0.64
C LEU A 190 -16.17 -24.18 -1.35
N ASN A 191 -14.88 -23.97 -1.56
CA ASN A 191 -13.98 -24.96 -2.16
C ASN A 191 -13.79 -26.24 -1.33
N LEU A 192 -14.09 -26.18 -0.02
CA LEU A 192 -13.85 -27.25 0.94
C LEU A 192 -15.13 -27.92 1.46
N MET A 193 -16.32 -27.43 1.08
CA MET A 193 -17.60 -28.00 1.53
C MET A 193 -17.79 -29.49 1.16
N GLY A 194 -17.10 -29.98 0.13
CA GLY A 194 -17.11 -31.41 -0.24
C GLY A 194 -16.13 -32.28 0.55
N VAL A 195 -15.25 -31.68 1.34
CA VAL A 195 -14.19 -32.37 2.12
C VAL A 195 -14.51 -32.35 3.61
N MET A 196 -15.11 -31.27 4.10
CA MET A 196 -15.40 -31.07 5.52
C MET A 196 -16.72 -30.31 5.69
N GLU A 197 -17.48 -30.64 6.74
CA GLU A 197 -18.72 -29.92 7.04
C GLU A 197 -18.45 -28.44 7.34
N GLU A 198 -19.33 -27.57 6.86
CA GLU A 198 -19.21 -26.10 6.96
C GLU A 198 -18.93 -25.61 8.38
N ARG A 199 -19.61 -26.17 9.39
CA ARG A 199 -19.43 -25.78 10.80
C ARG A 199 -17.98 -25.86 11.28
N TRP A 200 -17.17 -26.75 10.72
CA TRP A 200 -15.75 -26.86 11.06
C TRP A 200 -14.91 -25.85 10.29
N LEU A 201 -15.26 -25.58 9.04
CA LEU A 201 -14.59 -24.61 8.17
C LEU A 201 -14.77 -23.17 8.67
N THR A 202 -15.97 -22.80 9.14
CA THR A 202 -16.27 -21.45 9.64
C THR A 202 -15.37 -21.02 10.80
N HIS A 203 -15.05 -21.95 11.71
CA HIS A 203 -14.23 -21.67 12.89
C HIS A 203 -12.72 -21.85 12.65
N MET A 204 -12.32 -22.39 11.51
CA MET A 204 -10.92 -22.64 11.20
C MET A 204 -10.17 -21.31 10.99
N PRO A 205 -9.01 -21.08 11.62
CA PRO A 205 -8.10 -19.98 11.28
C PRO A 205 -7.83 -19.90 9.78
N LEU A 206 -7.83 -18.69 9.20
CA LEU A 206 -7.73 -18.49 7.75
C LEU A 206 -6.49 -19.15 7.14
N VAL A 207 -5.36 -19.13 7.86
CA VAL A 207 -4.11 -19.78 7.42
C VAL A 207 -4.30 -21.29 7.28
N GLN A 208 -4.97 -21.95 8.25
CA GLN A 208 -5.24 -23.38 8.18
C GLN A 208 -6.22 -23.72 7.07
N LEU A 209 -7.23 -22.88 6.86
CA LEU A 209 -8.19 -23.03 5.77
C LEU A 209 -7.51 -22.96 4.40
N TYR A 210 -6.56 -22.03 4.25
CA TYR A 210 -5.75 -21.88 3.04
C TYR A 210 -4.85 -23.09 2.78
N GLU A 211 -4.15 -23.59 3.80
CA GLU A 211 -3.30 -24.77 3.67
C GLU A 211 -4.12 -26.04 3.36
N LEU A 212 -5.31 -26.20 3.98
CA LEU A 212 -6.22 -27.28 3.65
C LEU A 212 -6.69 -27.20 2.20
N ASN A 213 -7.08 -26.01 1.72
CA ASN A 213 -7.48 -25.81 0.32
C ASN A 213 -6.35 -26.18 -0.66
N LYS A 214 -5.09 -25.85 -0.34
CA LYS A 214 -3.94 -26.28 -1.15
C LYS A 214 -3.78 -27.79 -1.19
N MET A 215 -3.94 -28.48 -0.05
CA MET A 215 -3.80 -29.94 -0.01
C MET A 215 -4.87 -30.67 -0.82
N VAL A 216 -6.06 -30.07 -0.96
CA VAL A 216 -7.18 -30.65 -1.70
C VAL A 216 -7.08 -30.39 -3.20
N HIS A 217 -6.61 -29.20 -3.60
CA HIS A 217 -6.67 -28.72 -4.98
C HIS A 217 -5.31 -28.47 -5.66
N GLY A 218 -4.20 -28.65 -4.94
CA GLY A 218 -2.82 -28.48 -5.42
C GLY A 218 -2.11 -29.81 -5.63
#